data_AF-X1BSM7-F1
#
_entry.id   AF-X1BSM7-F1
#
_cell.length_a   1.000
_cell.length_b   1.000
_cell.length_c   1.000
_cell.angle_alpha   90.00
_cell.angle_beta   90.00
_cell.angle_gamma   90.00
#
_symmetry.space_group_name_H-M   'P 1'
#
loop_
_entity.id
_entity.type
_entity.pdbx_description
1 polymer ?
#
loop_
_entity_poly.entity_id
_entity_poly.type
_entity_poly.pdbx_seq_one_letter_code
_entity_poly.pdbx_strand_id
1 'polypeptide(L)'
;PSESIAIEDQNEGQVISEGVSNWLKTKVEPIQSETEKPIILAVSYPSDPDLKSQIDLYNIILNAVNEHKWLSGFVSRGFYSPAAMQDNSVSIHGKPTSDLLQHWFLQMFDEEIQ
;
A
#
# COMPACT_ATOMS: atom_id res chain seq x y z
N PRO A 1 16.59 14.30 31.62
CA PRO A 1 17.14 13.36 30.62
C PRO A 1 16.00 12.89 29.72
N SER A 2 15.79 13.63 28.63
CA SER A 2 14.57 13.56 27.83
C SER A 2 14.94 13.67 26.35
N GLU A 3 15.71 12.71 25.86
CA GLU A 3 16.05 12.58 24.43
C GLU A 3 16.23 11.10 24.11
N SER A 4 15.16 10.35 23.85
CA SER A 4 15.20 9.00 23.24
C SER A 4 13.79 8.50 22.84
N ILE A 5 13.01 9.21 22.01
CA ILE A 5 11.74 8.63 21.48
C ILE A 5 11.35 9.13 20.06
N ALA A 6 12.27 9.53 19.17
CA ALA A 6 11.84 10.10 17.87
C ALA A 6 12.69 9.76 16.63
N ILE A 7 13.60 8.79 16.69
CA ILE A 7 14.54 8.53 15.57
C ILE A 7 14.21 7.24 14.79
N GLU A 8 13.47 6.29 15.35
CA GLU A 8 13.15 5.01 14.65
C GLU A 8 11.98 5.12 13.67
N ASP A 9 10.97 5.93 13.97
CA ASP A 9 9.67 5.94 13.28
C ASP A 9 9.72 6.52 11.84
N GLN A 10 10.74 7.36 11.53
CA GLN A 10 10.94 7.91 10.18
C GLN A 10 11.71 6.94 9.26
N ASN A 11 12.39 5.94 9.82
CA ASN A 11 13.26 5.04 9.08
C ASN A 11 12.48 3.90 8.43
N GLU A 12 11.43 3.40 9.08
CA GLU A 12 10.65 2.25 8.59
C GLU A 12 9.87 2.56 7.30
N GLY A 13 9.16 3.69 7.25
CA GLY A 13 8.44 4.11 6.05
C GLY A 13 9.35 4.31 4.84
N GLN A 14 10.56 4.86 5.07
CA GLN A 14 11.57 5.00 4.02
C GLN A 14 12.09 3.64 3.53
N VAL A 15 12.41 2.73 4.45
CA VAL A 15 12.87 1.37 4.10
C VAL A 15 11.82 0.61 3.30
N ILE A 16 10.54 0.72 3.69
CA ILE A 16 9.42 0.10 2.96
C ILE A 16 9.31 0.72 1.56
N SER A 17 9.42 2.04 1.43
CA SER A 17 9.34 2.75 0.14
C SER A 17 10.46 2.35 -0.82
N GLU A 18 11.69 2.29 -0.32
CA GLU A 18 12.85 1.80 -1.08
C GLU A 18 12.66 0.34 -1.50
N GLY A 19 12.12 -0.50 -0.61
CA GLY A 19 11.79 -1.89 -0.88
C GLY A 19 10.77 -2.05 -2.01
N VAL A 20 9.67 -1.30 -1.96
CA VAL A 20 8.63 -1.31 -3.01
C VAL A 20 9.19 -0.79 -4.33
N SER A 21 9.95 0.31 -4.30
CA SER A 21 10.58 0.88 -5.49
C SER A 21 11.54 -0.09 -6.16
N ASN A 22 12.36 -0.78 -5.37
CA ASN A 22 13.27 -1.81 -5.87
C ASN A 22 12.49 -3.03 -6.41
N TRP A 23 11.41 -3.44 -5.75
CA TRP A 23 10.56 -4.52 -6.23
C TRP A 23 9.90 -4.18 -7.58
N LEU A 24 9.36 -2.97 -7.74
CA LEU A 24 8.80 -2.50 -9.01
C LEU A 24 9.85 -2.59 -10.13
N LYS A 25 11.04 -2.01 -9.91
CA LYS A 25 12.14 -2.01 -10.88
C LYS A 25 12.65 -3.40 -11.25
N THR A 26 12.80 -4.28 -10.26
CA THR A 26 13.46 -5.57 -10.48
C THR A 26 12.51 -6.70 -10.87
N LYS A 27 11.22 -6.58 -10.54
CA LYS A 27 10.24 -7.65 -10.77
C LYS A 27 9.11 -7.25 -11.71
N VAL A 28 8.62 -6.02 -11.62
CA VAL A 28 7.37 -5.63 -12.30
C VAL A 28 7.65 -4.91 -13.62
N GLU A 29 8.59 -3.96 -13.65
CA GLU A 29 8.98 -3.23 -14.87
C GLU A 29 9.45 -4.15 -16.01
N PRO A 30 10.23 -5.24 -15.77
CA PRO A 30 10.59 -6.16 -16.84
C PRO A 30 9.37 -6.85 -17.46
N ILE A 31 8.40 -7.25 -16.63
CA ILE A 31 7.15 -7.87 -17.10
C ILE A 31 6.34 -6.86 -17.92
N GLN A 32 6.29 -5.60 -17.47
CA GLN A 32 5.61 -4.55 -18.23
C GLN A 32 6.29 -4.30 -19.58
N SER A 33 7.63 -4.27 -19.61
CA SER A 33 8.40 -4.06 -20.84
C SER A 33 8.26 -5.23 -21.81
N GLU A 34 8.15 -6.46 -21.30
CA GLU A 34 7.97 -7.66 -22.11
C GLU A 34 6.54 -7.79 -22.64
N THR A 35 5.54 -7.49 -21.80
CA THR A 35 4.13 -7.69 -22.15
C THR A 35 3.49 -6.48 -22.84
N GLU A 36 4.07 -5.30 -22.66
CA GLU A 36 3.55 -3.98 -23.08
C GLU A 36 2.11 -3.73 -22.60
N LYS A 37 1.66 -4.45 -21.56
CA LYS A 37 0.29 -4.39 -21.06
C LYS A 37 0.22 -3.62 -19.75
N PRO A 38 -0.91 -2.94 -19.49
CA PRO A 38 -1.17 -2.41 -18.17
C PRO A 38 -1.16 -3.52 -17.11
N ILE A 39 -0.61 -3.21 -15.94
CA ILE A 39 -0.48 -4.13 -14.81
C ILE A 39 -1.40 -3.65 -13.69
N ILE A 40 -2.02 -4.60 -12.98
CA ILE A 40 -2.76 -4.35 -11.74
C ILE A 40 -1.95 -4.98 -10.60
N LEU A 41 -1.69 -4.21 -9.55
CA LEU A 41 -0.95 -4.69 -8.38
C LEU A 41 -1.91 -5.34 -7.39
N ALA A 42 -1.76 -6.63 -7.15
CA ALA A 42 -2.50 -7.34 -6.11
C ALA A 42 -1.65 -7.49 -4.86
N VAL A 43 -2.00 -6.78 -3.78
CA VAL A 43 -1.16 -6.65 -2.59
C VAL A 43 -1.87 -7.17 -1.36
N SER A 44 -1.09 -7.74 -0.46
CA SER A 44 -1.50 -8.18 0.88
C SER A 44 -0.32 -7.93 1.81
N TYR A 45 -0.56 -7.25 2.92
CA TYR A 45 0.49 -6.95 3.90
C TYR A 45 -0.13 -7.01 5.30
N PRO A 46 0.47 -7.75 6.25
CA PRO A 46 -0.06 -7.87 7.60
C PRO A 46 0.04 -6.53 8.35
N SER A 47 -0.73 -6.38 9.41
CA SER A 47 -0.58 -5.27 10.36
C SER A 47 0.31 -5.66 11.54
N ASP A 48 1.31 -6.49 11.28
CA ASP A 48 2.36 -6.86 12.22
C ASP A 48 3.66 -6.16 11.77
N PRO A 49 4.37 -5.44 12.64
CA PRO A 49 4.15 -5.34 14.09
C PRO A 49 2.99 -4.40 14.49
N ASP A 50 2.54 -3.53 13.59
CA ASP A 50 1.48 -2.57 13.90
C ASP A 50 0.60 -2.16 12.70
N LEU A 51 -0.50 -1.46 12.99
CA LEU A 51 -1.47 -0.96 12.00
C LEU A 51 -0.86 0.11 11.07
N LYS A 52 0.11 0.90 11.55
CA LYS A 52 0.74 1.97 10.78
C LYS A 52 1.61 1.39 9.67
N SER A 53 2.35 0.30 9.89
CA SER A 53 3.13 -0.34 8.82
C SER A 53 2.23 -0.78 7.65
N GLN A 54 1.02 -1.28 7.96
CA GLN A 54 0.04 -1.65 6.94
C GLN A 54 -0.48 -0.43 6.16
N ILE A 55 -0.75 0.69 6.85
CA ILE A 55 -1.14 1.96 6.20
C ILE A 55 -0.02 2.47 5.30
N ASP A 56 1.22 2.50 5.79
CA ASP A 56 2.37 3.07 5.09
C ASP A 56 2.65 2.34 3.78
N LEU A 57 2.65 0.99 3.79
CA LEU A 57 2.84 0.23 2.56
C LEU A 57 1.70 0.46 1.56
N TYR A 58 0.44 0.51 2.03
CA TYR A 58 -0.68 0.79 1.13
C TYR A 58 -0.57 2.19 0.50
N ASN A 59 -0.21 3.22 1.27
CA ASN A 59 0.07 4.56 0.73
C ASN A 59 1.16 4.55 -0.33
N ILE A 60 2.28 3.86 -0.09
CA ILE A 60 3.39 3.76 -1.04
C ILE A 60 2.93 3.10 -2.34
N ILE A 61 2.14 2.03 -2.26
CA ILE A 61 1.61 1.35 -3.45
C ILE A 61 0.64 2.24 -4.23
N LEU A 62 -0.29 2.92 -3.53
CA LEU A 62 -1.24 3.83 -4.16
C LEU A 62 -0.52 5.00 -4.85
N ASN A 63 0.52 5.55 -4.24
CA ASN A 63 1.37 6.57 -4.86
C ASN A 63 2.06 6.03 -6.11
N ALA A 64 2.64 4.82 -6.06
CA ALA A 64 3.24 4.21 -7.22
C ALA A 64 2.24 4.02 -8.37
N VAL A 65 1.00 3.61 -8.08
CA VAL A 65 -0.07 3.50 -9.08
C VAL A 65 -0.35 4.87 -9.74
N ASN A 66 -0.38 5.94 -8.95
CA ASN A 66 -0.59 7.30 -9.47
C ASN A 66 0.62 7.83 -10.27
N GLU A 67 1.85 7.44 -9.93
CA GLU A 67 3.08 7.90 -10.57
C GLU A 67 3.41 7.16 -11.88
N HIS A 68 2.97 5.91 -12.01
CA HIS A 68 3.31 5.05 -13.14
C HIS A 68 2.09 4.75 -14.02
N LYS A 69 2.01 5.37 -15.21
CA LYS A 69 0.88 5.19 -16.16
C LYS A 69 0.59 3.75 -16.58
N TRP A 70 1.57 2.85 -16.48
CA TRP A 70 1.42 1.44 -16.81
C TRP A 70 0.86 0.59 -15.65
N LEU A 71 0.80 1.16 -14.44
CA LEU A 71 0.03 0.64 -13.32
C LEU A 71 -1.42 1.13 -13.45
N SER A 72 -2.28 0.24 -13.92
CA SER A 72 -3.70 0.54 -14.18
C SER A 72 -4.61 0.40 -12.97
N GLY A 73 -4.08 -0.04 -11.82
CA GLY A 73 -4.85 -0.14 -10.61
C GLY A 73 -4.26 -1.07 -9.57
N PHE A 74 -5.08 -1.31 -8.55
CA PHE A 74 -4.70 -2.00 -7.32
C PHE A 74 -5.83 -2.92 -6.83
N VAL A 75 -5.46 -4.05 -6.23
CA VAL A 75 -6.38 -4.97 -5.55
C VAL A 75 -5.81 -5.31 -4.17
N SER A 76 -6.55 -4.97 -3.11
CA SER A 76 -6.27 -5.48 -1.76
C SER A 76 -6.72 -6.94 -1.65
N ARG A 77 -5.81 -7.81 -1.19
CA ARG A 77 -6.07 -9.25 -1.02
C ARG A 77 -6.15 -9.62 0.46
N GLY A 78 -6.89 -10.70 0.74
CA GLY A 78 -6.98 -11.27 2.09
C GLY A 78 -8.08 -10.65 2.96
N PHE A 79 -9.09 -10.04 2.35
CA PHE A 79 -10.27 -9.58 3.07
C PHE A 79 -10.95 -10.73 3.83
N TYR A 80 -11.27 -10.51 5.10
CA TYR A 80 -11.85 -11.49 5.99
C TYR A 80 -12.80 -10.79 6.96
N SER A 81 -14.11 -10.92 6.71
CA SER A 81 -15.15 -10.21 7.47
C SER A 81 -15.17 -10.51 8.98
N PRO A 82 -14.77 -11.70 9.47
CA PRO A 82 -14.72 -11.96 10.91
C PRO A 82 -13.49 -11.36 11.63
N ALA A 83 -12.54 -10.73 10.92
CA ALA A 83 -11.36 -10.15 11.55
C ALA A 83 -11.75 -8.98 12.47
N ALA A 84 -11.20 -8.98 13.69
CA ALA A 84 -11.32 -7.85 14.62
C ALA A 84 -10.18 -6.83 14.38
N MET A 85 -10.36 -5.58 14.85
CA MET A 85 -9.36 -4.52 14.73
C MET A 85 -7.96 -4.90 15.27
N GLN A 86 -7.89 -5.80 16.25
CA GLN A 86 -6.65 -6.28 16.89
C GLN A 86 -6.02 -7.51 16.21
N ASP A 87 -6.56 -7.98 15.08
CA ASP A 87 -5.97 -9.09 14.33
C ASP A 87 -4.75 -8.60 13.54
N ASN A 88 -3.59 -9.24 13.68
CA ASN A 88 -2.36 -8.88 12.96
C ASN A 88 -2.32 -9.40 11.50
N SER A 89 -3.42 -10.01 11.02
CA SER A 89 -3.50 -10.57 9.67
C SER A 89 -3.41 -9.53 8.54
N VAL A 90 -3.35 -10.04 7.31
CA VAL A 90 -3.39 -9.23 6.07
C VAL A 90 -4.74 -8.56 5.83
N SER A 91 -5.79 -8.92 6.56
CA SER A 91 -7.10 -8.32 6.36
C SER A 91 -7.06 -6.84 6.72
N ILE A 92 -7.71 -6.01 5.91
CA ILE A 92 -7.90 -4.59 6.18
C ILE A 92 -9.21 -4.32 6.95
N HIS A 93 -10.05 -5.33 7.13
CA HIS A 93 -11.39 -5.15 7.69
C HIS A 93 -11.31 -4.61 9.12
N GLY A 94 -12.04 -3.52 9.38
CA GLY A 94 -12.06 -2.87 10.70
C GLY A 94 -10.74 -2.20 11.10
N LYS A 95 -9.79 -2.05 10.16
CA LYS A 95 -8.49 -1.39 10.37
C LYS A 95 -8.42 -0.05 9.64
N PRO A 96 -7.55 0.88 10.05
CA PRO A 96 -7.41 2.18 9.40
C PRO A 96 -7.06 2.11 7.91
N THR A 97 -6.41 1.03 7.45
CA THR A 97 -6.14 0.82 6.02
C THR A 97 -7.43 0.71 5.19
N SER A 98 -8.55 0.25 5.77
CA SER A 98 -9.86 0.28 5.08
C SER A 98 -10.34 1.70 4.82
N ASP A 99 -10.15 2.60 5.79
CA ASP A 99 -10.55 4.01 5.65
C ASP A 99 -9.67 4.73 4.63
N LEU A 100 -8.36 4.44 4.62
CA LEU A 100 -7.43 4.92 3.59
C LEU A 100 -7.92 4.52 2.19
N LEU A 101 -8.23 3.24 1.98
CA LEU A 101 -8.70 2.77 0.67
C LEU A 101 -10.02 3.40 0.27
N GLN A 102 -10.97 3.52 1.21
CA GLN A 102 -12.24 4.19 0.94
C GLN A 102 -12.03 5.64 0.48
N HIS A 103 -11.17 6.39 1.16
CA HIS A 103 -10.87 7.77 0.79
C HIS A 103 -10.24 7.86 -0.61
N TRP A 104 -9.24 7.02 -0.89
CA TRP A 104 -8.56 7.00 -2.19
C TRP A 104 -9.52 6.64 -3.33
N PHE A 105 -10.38 5.65 -3.15
CA PHE A 105 -11.39 5.29 -4.16
C PHE A 105 -12.38 6.44 -4.41
N LEU A 106 -12.85 7.13 -3.36
CA LEU A 106 -13.74 8.27 -3.53
C LEU A 106 -13.08 9.41 -4.32
N GLN A 107 -11.80 9.70 -4.05
CA GLN A 107 -11.03 10.70 -4.81
C GLN A 107 -10.89 10.30 -6.28
N MET A 108 -10.59 9.03 -6.56
CA MET A 108 -10.48 8.52 -7.93
C MET A 108 -11.79 8.70 -8.71
N PHE A 109 -12.93 8.41 -8.10
CA PHE A 109 -14.23 8.57 -8.77
C PHE A 109 -14.65 10.04 -8.96
N ASP A 110 -14.25 10.94 -8.06
CA ASP A 110 -14.53 12.36 -8.20
C ASP A 110 -13.78 12.99 -9.40
N GLU A 111 -12.57 12.51 -9.71
CA GLU A 111 -11.79 12.96 -10.87
C GLU A 111 -12.40 12.52 -12.23
N GLU A 112 -13.17 11.42 -12.27
CA GLU A 112 -13.83 10.94 -13.50
C GLU A 112 -15.11 11.73 -13.88
N ILE A 113 -15.61 12.59 -12.99
CA ILE A 113 -16.86 13.36 -13.19
C ILE A 113 -16.60 14.84 -13.59
N GLN A 114 -15.34 15.26 -13.72
CA GLN A 114 -14.96 16.62 -14.19
C GLN A 114 -14.45 16.61 -15.64
#